data_AF-A2C6Z7-F1
#
_entry.id   AF-A2C6Z7-F1
#
_cell.length_a   1.000
_cell.length_b   1.000
_cell.length_c   1.000
_cell.angle_alpha   90.00
_cell.angle_beta   90.00
_cell.angle_gamma   90.00
#
_symmetry.space_group_name_H-M   'P 1'
#
loop_
_entity.id
_entity.type
_entity.pdbx_description
1 polymer ?
#
loop_
_entity_poly.entity_id
_entity_poly.type
_entity_poly.pdbx_seq_one_letter_code
_entity_poly.pdbx_strand_id
1 'polypeptide(L)'
;MPPKGKELATIIKKASPLYDYWKSQQNEEDEKARLSKASSSSPASYLFKEEPYKWENLYQSITREVARGDRDSIRGLRVILDTINSSEKEKMLKAFGDNKIIKGEMLLLVKQEDASKTSTKKNLFRFARILFAIFTNPYGIEMKRTKVHIYERTGAAIYALRKAMS
;
A
#
# COMPACT_ATOMS: atom_id res chain seq x y z
N MET A 1 3.70 19.69 -12.12
CA MET A 1 4.86 19.13 -11.39
C MET A 1 4.40 17.90 -10.60
N PRO A 2 5.26 16.91 -10.31
CA PRO A 2 4.88 15.79 -9.45
C PRO A 2 4.64 16.28 -8.01
N PRO A 3 3.63 15.75 -7.29
CA PRO A 3 3.30 16.18 -5.93
C PRO A 3 4.43 15.83 -4.96
N LYS A 4 4.60 16.65 -3.91
CA LYS A 4 5.67 16.47 -2.90
C LYS A 4 5.12 16.57 -1.47
N GLY A 5 5.86 16.03 -0.51
CA GLY A 5 5.56 16.17 0.92
C GLY A 5 4.16 15.69 1.30
N LYS A 6 3.39 16.56 1.98
CA LYS A 6 2.04 16.26 2.50
C LYS A 6 1.02 16.00 1.39
N GLU A 7 1.15 16.67 0.25
CA GLU A 7 0.27 16.49 -0.91
C GLU A 7 0.40 15.07 -1.45
N LEU A 8 1.63 14.63 -1.75
CA LEU A 8 1.92 13.27 -2.20
C LEU A 8 1.40 12.23 -1.20
N ALA A 9 1.63 12.44 0.10
CA ALA A 9 1.16 11.54 1.14
C ALA A 9 -0.38 11.41 1.15
N THR A 10 -1.10 12.52 0.96
CA THR A 10 -2.56 12.55 0.91
C THR A 10 -3.09 11.79 -0.29
N ILE A 11 -2.50 12.02 -1.47
CA ILE A 11 -2.95 11.37 -2.70
C ILE A 11 -2.71 9.86 -2.63
N ILE A 12 -1.53 9.42 -2.16
CA ILE A 12 -1.26 7.99 -1.96
C ILE A 12 -2.25 7.38 -0.97
N LYS A 13 -2.53 8.04 0.17
CA LYS A 13 -3.54 7.53 1.11
C LYS A 13 -4.91 7.35 0.45
N LYS A 14 -5.39 8.37 -0.26
CA LYS A 14 -6.71 8.36 -0.91
C LYS A 14 -6.82 7.36 -2.06
N ALA A 15 -5.71 7.04 -2.71
CA ALA A 15 -5.68 6.02 -3.76
C ALA A 15 -5.75 4.60 -3.20
N SER A 16 -5.55 4.38 -1.90
CA SER A 16 -5.64 3.04 -1.32
C SER A 16 -7.09 2.51 -1.36
N PRO A 17 -7.33 1.25 -1.78
CA PRO A 17 -8.61 0.58 -1.64
C PRO A 17 -9.03 0.39 -0.17
N LEU A 18 -8.08 0.50 0.77
CA LEU A 18 -8.34 0.47 2.21
C LEU A 18 -8.58 1.85 2.83
N TYR A 19 -8.56 2.94 2.04
CA TYR A 19 -8.67 4.30 2.56
C TYR A 19 -9.89 4.51 3.46
N ASP A 20 -11.07 4.10 2.98
CA ASP A 20 -12.32 4.26 3.73
C ASP A 20 -12.37 3.30 4.93
N TYR A 21 -11.87 2.08 4.78
CA TYR A 21 -11.80 1.10 5.86
C TYR A 21 -10.95 1.59 7.05
N TRP A 22 -9.82 2.24 6.79
CA TRP A 22 -9.00 2.81 7.88
C TRP A 22 -9.68 3.97 8.61
N LYS A 23 -10.69 4.60 7.99
CA LYS A 23 -11.47 5.69 8.57
C LYS A 23 -12.79 5.22 9.19
N SER A 24 -13.24 4.01 8.87
CA SER A 24 -14.49 3.44 9.35
C SER A 24 -14.35 2.91 10.79
N GLN A 25 -15.36 2.17 11.28
CA GLN A 25 -15.30 1.55 12.60
C GLN A 25 -14.56 0.21 12.60
N GLN A 26 -14.34 -0.37 11.41
CA GLN A 26 -13.71 -1.67 11.18
C GLN A 26 -14.55 -2.80 11.80
N ASN A 27 -15.87 -2.70 11.66
CA ASN A 27 -16.83 -3.73 12.05
C ASN A 27 -17.02 -4.78 10.94
N GLU A 28 -17.92 -5.74 11.13
CA GLU A 28 -18.17 -6.81 10.15
C GLU A 28 -18.64 -6.30 8.79
N GLU A 29 -19.46 -5.23 8.76
CA GLU A 29 -19.92 -4.62 7.51
C GLU A 29 -18.77 -3.96 6.75
N ASP A 30 -17.91 -3.23 7.46
CA ASP A 30 -16.70 -2.61 6.90
C ASP A 30 -15.73 -3.69 6.37
N GLU A 31 -15.58 -4.80 7.09
CA GLU A 31 -14.77 -5.94 6.66
C GLU A 31 -15.34 -6.59 5.40
N LYS A 32 -16.66 -6.79 5.32
CA LYS A 32 -17.31 -7.33 4.11
C LYS A 32 -17.12 -6.40 2.91
N ALA A 33 -17.30 -5.09 3.10
CA ALA A 33 -17.05 -4.09 2.07
C ALA A 33 -15.59 -4.11 1.61
N ARG A 34 -14.64 -4.19 2.55
CA ARG A 34 -13.21 -4.32 2.25
C ARG A 34 -12.92 -5.60 1.47
N LEU A 35 -13.39 -6.76 1.92
CA LEU A 35 -13.09 -8.06 1.32
C LEU A 35 -13.65 -8.20 -0.10
N SER A 36 -14.74 -7.49 -0.43
CA SER A 36 -15.27 -7.41 -1.81
C SER A 36 -14.27 -6.80 -2.82
N LYS A 37 -13.27 -6.07 -2.33
CA LYS A 37 -12.19 -5.45 -3.13
C LYS A 37 -11.04 -6.40 -3.44
N ALA A 38 -10.97 -7.55 -2.79
CA ALA A 38 -9.90 -8.51 -2.99
C ALA A 38 -10.00 -9.20 -4.35
N SER A 39 -8.87 -9.59 -4.93
CA SER A 39 -8.88 -10.44 -6.12
C SER A 39 -9.36 -11.87 -5.77
N SER A 40 -10.12 -12.46 -6.69
CA SER A 40 -10.54 -13.86 -6.63
C SER A 40 -9.57 -14.79 -7.37
N SER A 41 -8.75 -14.24 -8.27
CA SER A 41 -7.89 -15.01 -9.19
C SER A 41 -6.43 -15.09 -8.74
N SER A 42 -6.00 -14.23 -7.82
CA SER A 42 -4.60 -14.16 -7.39
C SER A 42 -4.38 -14.83 -6.03
N PRO A 43 -3.43 -15.78 -5.92
CA PRO A 43 -3.00 -16.33 -4.63
C PRO A 43 -2.47 -15.25 -3.67
N ALA A 44 -1.89 -14.17 -4.21
CA ALA A 44 -1.37 -13.06 -3.41
C ALA A 44 -2.48 -12.26 -2.70
N SER A 45 -3.75 -12.46 -3.09
CA SER A 45 -4.92 -11.82 -2.43
C SER A 45 -5.03 -12.14 -0.94
N TYR A 46 -4.42 -13.24 -0.48
CA TYR A 46 -4.28 -13.54 0.95
C TYR A 46 -3.73 -12.34 1.73
N LEU A 47 -2.70 -11.66 1.21
CA LEU A 47 -2.09 -10.50 1.85
C LEU A 47 -3.09 -9.36 2.04
N PHE A 48 -3.99 -9.14 1.08
CA PHE A 48 -5.03 -8.12 1.20
C PHE A 48 -6.13 -8.56 2.17
N LYS A 49 -6.56 -9.83 2.08
CA LYS A 49 -7.68 -10.40 2.85
C LYS A 49 -7.36 -10.50 4.34
N GLU A 50 -6.27 -11.18 4.67
CA GLU A 50 -5.91 -11.54 6.05
C GLU A 50 -5.01 -10.50 6.72
N GLU A 51 -4.26 -9.74 5.92
CA GLU A 51 -3.14 -8.93 6.40
C GLU A 51 -3.26 -7.45 6.02
N PRO A 52 -4.43 -6.79 6.22
CA PRO A 52 -4.71 -5.46 5.66
C PRO A 52 -3.73 -4.39 6.16
N TYR A 53 -3.31 -4.45 7.43
CA TYR A 53 -2.32 -3.51 7.99
C TYR A 53 -0.96 -3.65 7.32
N LYS A 54 -0.49 -4.88 7.09
CA LYS A 54 0.76 -5.16 6.40
C LYS A 54 0.66 -4.71 4.93
N TRP A 55 -0.47 -5.03 4.28
CA TRP A 55 -0.77 -4.62 2.92
C TRP A 55 -0.68 -3.10 2.75
N GLU A 56 -1.33 -2.32 3.63
CA GLU A 56 -1.32 -0.86 3.56
C GLU A 56 0.09 -0.28 3.71
N ASN A 57 0.87 -0.80 4.66
CA ASN A 57 2.26 -0.37 4.83
C ASN A 57 3.14 -0.72 3.61
N LEU A 58 2.95 -1.90 3.02
CA LEU A 58 3.65 -2.31 1.81
C LEU A 58 3.28 -1.40 0.63
N TYR A 59 1.98 -1.23 0.38
CA TYR A 59 1.44 -0.34 -0.63
C TYR A 59 2.03 1.07 -0.54
N GLN A 60 1.94 1.69 0.63
CA GLN A 60 2.39 3.05 0.86
C GLN A 60 3.90 3.21 0.72
N SER A 61 4.67 2.20 1.14
CA SER A 61 6.13 2.22 1.01
C SER A 61 6.55 2.07 -0.46
N ILE A 62 6.06 1.04 -1.14
CA ILE A 62 6.41 0.73 -2.52
C ILE A 62 5.99 1.87 -3.46
N THR A 63 4.80 2.42 -3.29
CA THR A 63 4.31 3.53 -4.12
C THR A 63 5.21 4.76 -3.99
N ARG A 64 5.74 5.04 -2.79
CA ARG A 64 6.69 6.15 -2.57
C ARG A 64 8.05 5.91 -3.22
N GLU A 65 8.54 4.67 -3.22
CA GLU A 65 9.78 4.33 -3.94
C GLU A 65 9.60 4.48 -5.45
N VAL A 66 8.49 3.97 -6.00
CA VAL A 66 8.16 4.12 -7.43
C VAL A 66 7.99 5.60 -7.81
N ALA A 67 7.33 6.40 -6.97
CA ALA A 67 7.19 7.85 -7.19
C ALA A 67 8.53 8.60 -7.18
N ARG A 68 9.54 8.09 -6.47
CA ARG A 68 10.92 8.60 -6.49
C ARG A 68 11.72 8.13 -7.72
N GLY A 69 11.15 7.27 -8.54
CA GLY A 69 11.78 6.74 -9.76
C GLY A 69 12.46 5.39 -9.57
N ASP A 70 12.24 4.69 -8.46
CA ASP A 70 12.79 3.34 -8.25
C ASP A 70 12.08 2.31 -9.13
N ARG A 71 12.73 1.93 -10.23
CA ARG A 71 12.26 0.90 -11.18
C ARG A 71 12.20 -0.48 -10.56
N ASP A 72 13.09 -0.79 -9.62
CA ASP A 72 13.08 -2.09 -8.95
C ASP A 72 11.82 -2.29 -8.10
N SER A 73 11.14 -1.21 -7.69
CA SER A 73 9.92 -1.29 -6.89
C SER A 73 8.65 -1.53 -7.72
N ILE A 74 8.72 -1.45 -9.05
CA ILE A 74 7.58 -1.72 -9.94
C ILE A 74 7.04 -3.13 -9.73
N ARG A 75 7.92 -4.14 -9.64
CA ARG A 75 7.49 -5.53 -9.42
C ARG A 75 6.68 -5.68 -8.13
N GLY A 76 7.13 -5.05 -7.05
CA GLY A 76 6.40 -5.02 -5.79
C GLY A 76 5.03 -4.36 -5.94
N LEU A 77 4.96 -3.25 -6.70
CA LEU A 77 3.69 -2.56 -6.94
C LEU A 77 2.72 -3.41 -7.77
N ARG A 78 3.20 -4.14 -8.77
CA ARG A 78 2.38 -5.08 -9.55
C ARG A 78 1.81 -6.18 -8.65
N VAL A 79 2.63 -6.79 -7.80
CA VAL A 79 2.14 -7.79 -6.82
C VAL A 79 1.04 -7.22 -5.93
N ILE A 80 1.21 -5.99 -5.44
CA ILE A 80 0.18 -5.29 -4.64
C ILE A 80 -1.11 -5.10 -5.45
N LEU A 81 -1.02 -4.65 -6.70
CA LEU A 81 -2.18 -4.47 -7.59
C LEU A 81 -2.88 -5.79 -7.93
N ASP A 82 -2.15 -6.91 -7.96
CA ASP A 82 -2.74 -8.22 -8.27
C ASP A 82 -3.48 -8.83 -7.08
N THR A 83 -3.32 -8.28 -5.87
CA THR A 83 -4.08 -8.73 -4.67
C THR A 83 -5.52 -8.21 -4.63
N ILE A 84 -5.86 -7.23 -5.47
CA ILE A 84 -7.15 -6.55 -5.52
C ILE A 84 -7.85 -6.78 -6.86
N ASN A 85 -9.17 -6.62 -6.88
CA ASN A 85 -9.96 -6.85 -8.08
C ASN A 85 -9.65 -5.80 -9.18
N SER A 86 -10.06 -6.10 -10.42
CA SER A 86 -9.77 -5.26 -11.58
C SER A 86 -10.31 -3.84 -11.46
N SER A 87 -11.48 -3.66 -10.82
CA SER A 87 -12.09 -2.33 -10.62
C SER A 87 -11.22 -1.45 -9.72
N GLU A 88 -10.76 -1.98 -8.59
CA GLU A 88 -9.89 -1.25 -7.66
C GLU A 88 -8.50 -1.01 -8.26
N LYS A 89 -7.96 -1.99 -9.01
CA LYS A 89 -6.71 -1.83 -9.77
C LYS A 89 -6.80 -0.67 -10.75
N GLU A 90 -7.89 -0.56 -11.51
CA GLU A 90 -8.12 0.54 -12.44
C GLU A 90 -8.21 1.90 -11.73
N LYS A 91 -8.98 1.99 -10.64
CA LYS A 91 -9.08 3.22 -9.82
C LYS A 91 -7.72 3.67 -9.30
N MET A 92 -6.92 2.75 -8.78
CA MET A 92 -5.56 3.03 -8.29
C MET A 92 -4.66 3.55 -9.41
N LEU A 93 -4.63 2.86 -10.56
CA LEU A 93 -3.80 3.25 -11.70
C LEU A 93 -4.21 4.61 -12.28
N LYS A 94 -5.52 4.90 -12.33
CA LYS A 94 -6.04 6.21 -12.73
C LYS A 94 -5.59 7.29 -11.75
N ALA A 95 -5.72 7.05 -10.45
CA ALA A 95 -5.25 7.99 -9.42
C ALA A 95 -3.74 8.26 -9.54
N PHE A 96 -2.92 7.26 -9.84
CA PHE A 96 -1.49 7.45 -10.07
C PHE A 96 -1.17 8.32 -11.28
N GLY A 97 -1.90 8.10 -12.39
CA GLY A 97 -1.74 8.86 -13.64
C GLY A 97 -2.21 10.30 -13.51
N ASP A 98 -3.46 10.51 -13.07
CA ASP A 98 -4.09 11.83 -12.98
C ASP A 98 -3.30 12.77 -12.05
N ASN A 99 -2.77 12.24 -10.96
CA ASN A 99 -2.01 13.01 -9.97
C ASN A 99 -0.50 13.03 -10.25
N LYS A 100 -0.04 12.45 -11.37
CA LYS A 100 1.38 12.37 -11.74
C LYS A 100 2.26 11.79 -10.61
N ILE A 101 1.72 10.84 -9.84
CA ILE A 101 2.47 10.13 -8.78
C ILE A 101 3.55 9.26 -9.42
N ILE A 102 3.20 8.59 -10.52
CA ILE A 102 4.08 7.71 -11.26
C ILE A 102 4.26 8.31 -12.66
N LYS A 103 5.52 8.45 -13.12
CA LYS A 103 5.84 8.96 -14.45
C LYS A 103 5.22 8.06 -15.55
N GLY A 104 4.89 8.62 -16.71
CA GLY A 104 4.22 7.89 -17.81
C GLY A 104 4.89 6.56 -18.17
N GLU A 105 6.21 6.56 -18.37
CA GLU A 105 6.97 5.33 -18.64
C GLU A 105 6.85 4.28 -17.51
N MET A 106 6.91 4.72 -16.26
CA MET A 106 6.79 3.84 -15.09
C MET A 106 5.37 3.29 -14.97
N LEU A 107 4.35 4.08 -15.34
CA LEU A 107 2.97 3.64 -15.34
C LEU A 107 2.72 2.59 -16.43
N LEU A 108 3.33 2.75 -17.60
CA LEU A 108 3.31 1.72 -18.65
C LEU A 108 3.96 0.43 -18.16
N LEU A 109 5.10 0.52 -17.47
CA LEU A 109 5.70 -0.65 -16.84
C LEU A 109 4.77 -1.26 -15.80
N VAL A 110 4.13 -0.50 -14.92
CA VAL A 110 3.18 -1.07 -13.94
C VAL A 110 2.00 -1.77 -14.61
N LYS A 111 1.54 -1.29 -15.78
CA LYS A 111 0.44 -1.90 -16.54
C LYS A 111 0.82 -3.19 -17.28
N GLN A 112 2.09 -3.43 -17.57
CA GLN A 112 2.53 -4.65 -18.23
C GLN A 112 2.39 -5.88 -17.31
N GLU A 113 1.74 -6.92 -17.80
CA GLU A 113 1.34 -8.11 -17.01
C GLU A 113 2.51 -9.03 -16.60
N ASP A 114 3.62 -9.02 -17.34
CA ASP A 114 4.73 -9.96 -17.09
C ASP A 114 5.64 -9.50 -15.94
N ALA A 115 5.20 -9.72 -14.71
CA ALA A 115 6.04 -9.60 -13.50
C ALA A 115 7.19 -10.63 -13.46
N SER A 116 7.09 -11.71 -14.24
CA SER A 116 8.05 -12.82 -14.30
C SER A 116 9.33 -12.49 -15.07
N LYS A 117 9.28 -11.56 -16.04
CA LYS A 117 10.40 -11.26 -16.95
C LYS A 117 11.33 -10.14 -16.48
N THR A 118 10.99 -9.45 -15.40
CA THR A 118 11.81 -8.32 -14.90
C THR A 118 12.64 -8.76 -13.70
N SER A 119 13.94 -8.96 -13.91
CA SER A 119 14.86 -9.22 -12.79
C SER A 119 14.93 -7.97 -11.91
N THR A 120 14.74 -8.15 -10.61
CA THR A 120 14.81 -7.06 -9.63
C THR A 120 16.12 -7.19 -8.90
N LYS A 121 16.90 -6.10 -8.78
CA LYS A 121 18.10 -6.16 -7.94
C LYS A 121 17.67 -6.35 -6.48
N LYS A 122 18.31 -7.30 -5.78
CA LYS A 122 18.12 -7.50 -4.35
C LYS A 122 18.64 -6.25 -3.62
N ASN A 123 17.74 -5.35 -3.28
CA ASN A 123 18.06 -4.15 -2.50
C ASN A 123 17.66 -4.36 -1.04
N LEU A 124 18.63 -4.79 -0.22
CA LEU A 124 18.44 -5.08 1.20
C LEU A 124 17.98 -3.84 1.98
N PHE A 125 18.49 -2.65 1.63
CA PHE A 125 18.13 -1.41 2.32
C PHE A 125 16.66 -1.02 2.08
N ARG A 126 16.18 -1.17 0.85
CA ARG A 126 14.75 -1.01 0.54
C ARG A 126 13.91 -2.00 1.30
N PHE A 127 14.29 -3.28 1.30
CA PHE A 127 13.57 -4.31 2.05
C PHE A 127 13.51 -4.00 3.55
N ALA A 128 14.65 -3.61 4.15
CA ALA A 128 14.72 -3.20 5.55
C ALA A 128 13.83 -1.99 5.86
N ARG A 129 13.78 -0.99 4.98
CA ARG A 129 12.91 0.18 5.13
C ARG A 129 11.42 -0.20 5.09
N ILE A 130 11.04 -1.08 4.17
CA ILE A 130 9.68 -1.59 4.07
C ILE A 130 9.31 -2.38 5.33
N LEU A 131 10.19 -3.25 5.79
CA LEU A 131 10.00 -4.01 7.04
C LEU A 131 9.84 -3.07 8.23
N PHE A 132 10.73 -2.07 8.34
CA PHE A 132 10.65 -1.06 9.38
C PHE A 132 9.33 -0.30 9.35
N ALA A 133 8.81 0.05 8.17
CA ALA A 133 7.51 0.71 8.03
C ALA A 133 6.36 -0.14 8.61
N ILE A 134 6.38 -1.46 8.38
CA ILE A 134 5.38 -2.38 8.95
C ILE A 134 5.40 -2.33 10.49
N PHE A 135 6.57 -2.26 11.12
CA PHE A 135 6.66 -2.24 12.60
C PHE A 135 6.42 -0.86 13.21
N THR A 136 6.65 0.23 12.47
CA THR A 136 6.61 1.60 13.01
C THR A 136 5.39 2.42 12.62
N ASN A 137 4.54 1.88 11.73
CA ASN A 137 3.33 2.53 11.26
C ASN A 137 3.55 4.00 10.83
N PRO A 138 4.55 4.31 10.00
CA PRO A 138 4.92 5.69 9.70
C PRO A 138 3.79 6.45 9.01
N TYR A 139 2.83 5.73 8.40
CA TYR A 139 1.71 6.28 7.65
C TYR A 139 0.48 6.62 8.50
N GLY A 140 0.49 6.30 9.79
CA GLY A 140 -0.58 6.66 10.72
C GLY A 140 -1.87 5.89 10.45
N ILE A 141 -1.74 4.58 10.26
CA ILE A 141 -2.85 3.64 10.10
C ILE A 141 -3.46 3.40 11.48
N GLU A 142 -4.75 3.69 11.64
CA GLU A 142 -5.45 3.49 12.90
C GLU A 142 -6.16 2.13 12.90
N MET A 143 -5.69 1.21 13.72
CA MET A 143 -6.32 -0.11 13.91
C MET A 143 -7.28 -0.05 15.09
N LYS A 144 -8.58 -0.06 14.79
CA LYS A 144 -9.67 -0.11 15.77
C LYS A 144 -10.05 -1.54 16.13
N ARG A 145 -9.86 -2.48 15.18
CA ARG A 145 -9.97 -3.91 15.44
C ARG A 145 -8.91 -4.43 16.42
N THR A 146 -9.14 -5.64 16.92
CA THR A 146 -8.19 -6.38 17.74
C THR A 146 -6.87 -6.59 16.98
N LYS A 147 -5.76 -6.36 17.69
CA LYS A 147 -4.40 -6.47 17.14
C LYS A 147 -3.89 -7.89 17.35
N VAL A 148 -3.82 -8.64 16.26
CA VAL A 148 -3.48 -10.07 16.27
C VAL A 148 -1.96 -10.24 16.29
N HIS A 149 -1.25 -9.48 15.45
CA HIS A 149 0.19 -9.67 15.25
C HIS A 149 1.05 -8.68 16.03
N ILE A 150 2.29 -9.07 16.33
CA ILE A 150 3.24 -8.25 17.10
C ILE A 150 3.58 -6.92 16.42
N TYR A 151 3.67 -6.88 15.09
CA TYR A 151 3.91 -5.64 14.35
C TYR A 151 2.72 -4.68 14.40
N GLU A 152 1.49 -5.18 14.54
CA GLU A 152 0.31 -4.33 14.70
C GLU A 152 0.33 -3.64 16.06
N ARG A 153 0.68 -4.39 17.11
CA ARG A 153 0.83 -3.85 18.47
C ARG A 153 1.96 -2.82 18.53
N THR A 154 3.12 -3.17 17.97
CA THR A 154 4.30 -2.29 17.93
C THR A 154 4.02 -1.03 17.13
N GLY A 155 3.42 -1.17 15.93
CA GLY A 155 3.07 -0.05 15.07
C GLY A 155 2.02 0.86 15.69
N ALA A 156 1.03 0.31 16.39
CA ALA A 156 0.05 1.10 17.12
C ALA A 156 0.70 1.88 18.28
N ALA A 157 1.57 1.24 19.06
CA ALA A 157 2.26 1.87 20.18
C ALA A 157 3.17 3.03 19.71
N ILE A 158 3.98 2.80 18.66
CA ILE A 158 4.86 3.84 18.09
C ILE A 158 4.02 4.99 17.52
N TYR A 159 2.92 4.69 16.83
CA TYR A 159 2.02 5.71 16.33
C TYR A 159 1.41 6.54 17.48
N ALA A 160 0.92 5.90 18.53
CA ALA A 160 0.36 6.58 19.70
C ALA A 160 1.38 7.50 20.38
N LEU A 161 2.61 7.04 20.57
CA LEU A 161 3.71 7.84 21.11
C LEU A 161 3.99 9.08 20.25
N ARG A 162 4.12 8.90 18.93
CA ARG A 162 4.34 10.01 18.00
C ARG A 162 3.18 11.01 17.99
N LYS A 163 1.94 10.52 18.12
CA LYS A 163 0.73 11.36 18.19
C LYS A 163 0.69 12.17 19.49
N ALA A 164 1.17 11.62 20.60
CA ALA A 164 1.26 12.32 21.88
C ALA A 164 2.37 13.37 21.93
N MET A 165 3.42 13.22 21.12
CA MET A 165 4.54 14.18 21.03
C MET A 165 4.37 15.26 19.95
N SER A 166 3.32 15.18 19.13
CA SER A 166 3.02 16.12 18.04
C SER A 166 1.94 17.11 18.46
#